data_AF-A0A1A9HX56-F1
#
_entry.id   AF-A0A1A9HX56-F1
#
_cell.length_a   1.000
_cell.length_b   1.000
_cell.length_c   1.000
_cell.angle_alpha   90.00
_cell.angle_beta   90.00
_cell.angle_gamma   90.00
#
_symmetry.space_group_name_H-M   'P 1'
#
loop_
_entity.id
_entity.type
_entity.pdbx_description
1 polymer ?
#
loop_
_entity_poly.entity_id
_entity_poly.type
_entity_poly.pdbx_seq_one_letter_code
_entity_poly.pdbx_strand_id
1 'polypeptide(L)'
;MLSEKRKNPYLLKRSSRHSRRLFARRGYSKKDMKEMPANFKAYSDQVSDQDKKDISFVVSSAAEKSSLSLALSQSEIKNALYRIREVHPLALMQILAENPDLIEGIKKMQGRDWVWNMFLTQLSEVFSQAVSQDVITEEDISAFASTLGLNSGTVSSIVQGERWPELVDIVTSQPS
;
A
#
# COMPACT_ATOMS: atom_id res chain seq x y z
N MET A 1 80.63 10.69 -20.61
CA MET A 1 80.19 11.64 -19.57
C MET A 1 78.74 12.00 -19.84
N LEU A 2 77.90 11.93 -18.80
CA LEU A 2 76.57 12.57 -18.65
C LEU A 2 75.46 11.99 -19.56
N SER A 3 74.58 11.16 -19.01
CA SER A 3 73.30 11.56 -18.36
C SER A 3 72.25 11.94 -19.40
N GLU A 4 71.00 11.50 -19.39
CA GLU A 4 70.20 10.81 -18.39
C GLU A 4 68.95 10.30 -19.11
N LYS A 5 68.53 9.07 -18.82
CA LYS A 5 67.18 8.59 -19.09
C LYS A 5 66.20 9.46 -18.30
N ARG A 6 65.19 10.07 -18.93
CA ARG A 6 63.90 10.29 -18.25
C ARG A 6 62.74 9.86 -19.14
N LYS A 7 62.35 8.62 -18.88
CA LYS A 7 61.03 8.06 -19.19
C LYS A 7 59.97 8.98 -18.57
N ASN A 8 58.97 9.32 -19.36
CA ASN A 8 57.79 10.06 -18.95
C ASN A 8 57.04 9.26 -17.86
N PRO A 9 56.97 9.70 -16.59
CA PRO A 9 56.48 8.86 -15.51
C PRO A 9 55.21 9.45 -14.90
N TYR A 10 54.07 9.40 -15.58
CA TYR A 10 52.77 9.54 -14.87
C TYR A 10 51.71 8.63 -15.50
N LEU A 11 51.86 7.34 -15.21
CA LEU A 11 50.71 6.44 -15.11
C LEU A 11 49.90 6.77 -13.85
N LEU A 12 48.58 6.70 -14.01
CA LEU A 12 47.61 6.30 -12.98
C LEU A 12 47.55 7.15 -11.70
N LYS A 13 46.77 8.23 -11.76
CA LYS A 13 45.88 8.56 -10.63
C LYS A 13 44.45 8.19 -10.98
N ARG A 14 44.06 7.01 -10.51
CA ARG A 14 42.67 6.72 -10.15
C ARG A 14 42.18 7.87 -9.28
N SER A 15 41.22 8.65 -9.76
CA SER A 15 40.23 9.25 -8.87
C SER A 15 38.88 8.77 -9.34
N SER A 16 38.18 8.21 -8.38
CA SER A 16 36.89 7.56 -8.46
C SER A 16 35.88 8.42 -9.23
N ARG A 17 35.53 7.98 -10.44
CA ARG A 17 34.16 8.18 -10.94
C ARG A 17 33.21 7.30 -10.12
N HIS A 18 33.08 7.60 -8.83
CA HIS A 18 31.98 7.11 -8.01
C HIS A 18 30.93 8.22 -7.94
N SER A 19 30.39 8.55 -9.11
CA SER A 19 29.19 9.35 -9.24
C SER A 19 28.04 8.56 -8.63
N ARG A 20 27.69 8.94 -7.39
CA ARG A 20 26.34 9.01 -6.85
C ARG A 20 25.37 7.98 -7.41
N ARG A 21 25.32 6.79 -6.80
CA ARG A 21 24.13 5.92 -6.83
C ARG A 21 23.94 5.24 -5.48
N LEU A 22 23.84 6.03 -4.40
CA LEU A 22 23.36 5.51 -3.10
C LEU A 22 21.83 5.53 -2.96
N PHE A 23 21.12 5.87 -4.02
CA PHE A 23 19.68 5.65 -4.10
C PHE A 23 19.35 5.04 -5.46
N ALA A 24 19.88 3.85 -5.71
CA ALA A 24 19.05 2.91 -6.46
C ALA A 24 17.81 2.72 -5.58
N ARG A 25 16.75 3.49 -5.86
CA ARG A 25 15.39 3.09 -5.51
C ARG A 25 15.33 1.65 -5.99
N ARG A 26 15.40 0.71 -5.05
CA ARG A 26 15.09 -0.68 -5.31
C ARG A 26 13.61 -0.64 -5.63
N GLY A 27 13.32 -0.36 -6.90
CA GLY A 27 11.98 -0.45 -7.45
C GLY A 27 11.52 -1.84 -7.08
N TYR A 28 10.45 -1.87 -6.29
CA TYR A 28 9.80 -3.10 -5.88
C TYR A 28 9.65 -3.98 -7.11
N SER A 29 10.30 -5.14 -7.09
CA SER A 29 10.11 -6.12 -8.13
C SER A 29 8.68 -6.61 -8.01
N LYS A 30 7.83 -6.28 -8.98
CA LYS A 30 6.46 -6.80 -9.13
C LYS A 30 6.38 -8.33 -8.97
N LYS A 31 7.51 -9.03 -9.11
CA LYS A 31 7.62 -10.48 -9.01
C LYS A 31 7.37 -11.02 -7.59
N ASP A 32 7.77 -10.30 -6.55
CA ASP A 32 7.66 -10.82 -5.17
C ASP A 32 6.22 -10.77 -4.60
N MET A 33 5.30 -10.02 -5.24
CA MET A 33 3.89 -9.94 -4.84
C MET A 33 2.94 -10.74 -5.76
N LYS A 34 3.40 -11.11 -6.97
CA LYS A 34 2.54 -11.71 -8.01
C LYS A 34 2.27 -13.21 -7.86
N GLU A 35 3.02 -13.94 -7.04
CA GLU A 35 3.10 -15.41 -7.19
C GLU A 35 2.25 -16.24 -6.21
N MET A 36 1.53 -15.63 -5.26
CA MET A 36 0.59 -16.40 -4.42
C MET A 36 -0.85 -15.96 -4.67
N PRO A 37 -1.80 -16.86 -5.01
CA PRO A 37 -3.21 -16.51 -5.05
C PRO A 37 -3.59 -15.96 -3.68
N ALA A 38 -4.24 -14.80 -3.65
CA ALA A 38 -4.78 -14.26 -2.41
C ALA A 38 -5.85 -15.24 -1.90
N ASN A 39 -5.77 -15.62 -0.63
CA ASN A 39 -6.74 -16.48 0.03
C ASN A 39 -7.68 -15.58 0.85
N PHE A 40 -8.61 -14.92 0.16
CA PHE A 40 -9.52 -14.00 0.81
C PHE A 40 -10.52 -14.77 1.69
N LYS A 41 -10.70 -14.28 2.91
CA LYS A 41 -11.80 -14.67 3.80
C LYS A 41 -13.13 -14.14 3.24
N ALA A 42 -14.23 -14.78 3.64
CA ALA A 42 -15.55 -14.29 3.28
C ALA A 42 -15.83 -12.97 4.00
N TYR A 43 -16.70 -12.14 3.42
CA TYR A 43 -17.09 -10.87 4.05
C TYR A 43 -17.74 -11.06 5.44
N SER A 44 -18.51 -12.14 5.61
CA SER A 44 -19.14 -12.51 6.88
C SER A 44 -18.15 -13.00 7.95
N ASP A 45 -16.91 -13.31 7.57
CA ASP A 45 -15.92 -13.80 8.53
C ASP A 45 -15.53 -12.66 9.48
N GLN A 46 -15.50 -12.96 10.77
CA GLN A 46 -15.09 -11.97 11.76
C GLN A 46 -13.65 -11.53 11.50
N VAL A 47 -13.47 -10.23 11.26
CA VAL A 47 -12.13 -9.65 11.20
C VAL A 47 -11.53 -9.68 12.60
N SER A 48 -10.39 -10.36 12.74
CA SER A 48 -9.79 -10.59 14.05
C SER A 48 -9.24 -9.29 14.65
N ASP A 49 -9.10 -9.25 15.97
CA ASP A 49 -8.46 -8.11 16.65
C ASP A 49 -7.01 -7.92 16.18
N GLN A 50 -6.35 -9.00 15.75
CA GLN A 50 -5.02 -8.93 15.16
C GLN A 50 -5.04 -8.23 13.79
N ASP A 51 -6.03 -8.54 12.94
CA ASP A 51 -6.20 -7.87 11.65
C ASP A 51 -6.46 -6.38 11.83
N LYS A 52 -7.32 -6.00 12.80
CA LYS A 52 -7.58 -4.58 13.13
C LYS A 52 -6.31 -3.85 13.58
N LYS A 53 -5.50 -4.48 14.43
CA LYS A 53 -4.20 -3.94 14.86
C LYS A 53 -3.22 -3.79 13.71
N ASP A 54 -3.16 -4.78 12.82
CA ASP A 54 -2.29 -4.74 11.65
C ASP A 54 -2.72 -3.63 10.68
N ILE A 55 -4.03 -3.45 10.44
CA ILE A 55 -4.58 -2.35 9.63
C ILE A 55 -4.20 -1.00 10.26
N SER A 56 -4.44 -0.84 11.56
CA SER A 56 -4.07 0.39 12.28
C SER A 56 -2.58 0.68 12.19
N PHE A 57 -1.74 -0.33 12.38
CA PHE A 57 -0.29 -0.17 12.25
C PHE A 57 0.12 0.28 10.85
N VAL A 58 -0.47 -0.28 9.80
CA VAL A 58 -0.16 0.10 8.41
C VAL A 58 -0.60 1.54 8.12
N VAL A 59 -1.83 1.89 8.47
CA VAL A 59 -2.39 3.23 8.24
C VAL A 59 -1.60 4.28 9.01
N SER A 60 -1.39 4.09 10.31
CA SER A 60 -0.64 5.02 11.16
C SER A 60 0.84 5.11 10.75
N SER A 61 1.46 3.98 10.37
CA SER A 61 2.83 4.01 9.85
C SER A 61 2.92 4.82 8.55
N ALA A 62 2.00 4.61 7.61
CA ALA A 62 1.98 5.37 6.35
C ALA A 62 1.65 6.86 6.56
N ALA A 63 0.80 7.18 7.54
CA ALA A 63 0.39 8.54 7.86
C ALA A 63 1.45 9.36 8.62
N GLU A 64 2.16 8.75 9.58
CA GLU A 64 2.95 9.50 10.57
C GLU A 64 4.46 9.37 10.37
N LYS A 65 4.95 8.19 9.96
CA LYS A 65 6.40 7.93 9.96
C LYS A 65 7.12 8.75 8.89
N SER A 66 8.25 9.35 9.28
CA SER A 66 9.21 9.94 8.34
C SER A 66 9.74 8.86 7.37
N SER A 67 10.24 9.24 6.19
CA SER A 67 10.76 8.27 5.19
C SER A 67 11.82 7.31 5.77
N LEU A 68 12.57 7.76 6.79
CA LEU A 68 13.54 6.96 7.55
C LEU A 68 12.86 5.92 8.45
N SER A 69 11.84 6.34 9.19
CA SER A 69 11.05 5.46 10.06
C SER A 69 10.25 4.42 9.27
N LEU A 70 9.77 4.77 8.08
CA LEU A 70 9.14 3.84 7.13
C LEU A 70 10.12 2.78 6.62
N ALA A 71 11.37 3.16 6.35
CA ALA A 71 12.41 2.22 5.91
C ALA A 71 12.80 1.24 7.02
N LEU A 72 12.84 1.69 8.28
CA LEU A 72 13.15 0.83 9.43
C LEU A 72 12.01 -0.15 9.74
N SER A 73 10.74 0.25 9.59
CA SER A 73 9.59 -0.64 9.79
C SER A 73 9.11 -1.34 8.51
N GLN A 74 9.93 -1.38 7.46
CA GLN A 74 9.52 -1.92 6.16
C GLN A 74 9.13 -3.40 6.23
N SER A 75 9.86 -4.21 7.00
CA SER A 75 9.55 -5.62 7.21
C SER A 75 8.26 -5.83 8.00
N GLU A 76 8.03 -5.03 9.03
CA GLU A 76 6.80 -5.09 9.85
C GLU A 76 5.58 -4.66 9.05
N ILE A 77 5.68 -3.58 8.27
CA ILE A 77 4.63 -3.13 7.36
C ILE A 77 4.35 -4.22 6.32
N LYS A 78 5.39 -4.87 5.78
CA LYS A 78 5.21 -5.97 4.82
C LYS A 78 4.48 -7.16 5.44
N ASN A 79 4.83 -7.54 6.68
CA ASN A 79 4.18 -8.64 7.38
C ASN A 79 2.73 -8.31 7.77
N ALA A 80 2.44 -7.06 8.13
CA ALA A 80 1.09 -6.59 8.37
C ALA A 80 0.27 -6.60 7.07
N LEU A 81 0.78 -6.03 5.98
CA LEU A 81 0.15 -6.06 4.66
C LEU A 81 -0.11 -7.49 4.15
N TYR A 82 0.83 -8.42 4.40
CA TYR A 82 0.65 -9.82 4.03
C TYR A 82 -0.54 -10.47 4.74
N ARG A 83 -0.73 -10.19 6.03
CA ARG A 83 -1.87 -10.69 6.81
C ARG A 83 -3.18 -10.01 6.40
N ILE A 84 -3.14 -8.70 6.16
CA ILE A 84 -4.31 -7.92 5.69
C ILE A 84 -4.79 -8.39 4.32
N ARG A 85 -3.92 -8.95 3.48
CA ARG A 85 -4.30 -9.48 2.15
C ARG A 85 -5.34 -10.61 2.21
N GLU A 86 -5.47 -11.29 3.34
CA GLU A 86 -6.51 -12.32 3.54
C GLU A 86 -7.86 -11.72 3.94
N VAL A 87 -7.91 -10.44 4.32
CA VAL A 87 -9.16 -9.78 4.72
C VAL A 87 -9.98 -9.43 3.49
N HIS A 88 -11.30 -9.65 3.56
CA HIS A 88 -12.22 -9.27 2.51
C HIS A 88 -12.13 -7.76 2.21
N PRO A 89 -12.01 -7.32 0.94
CA PRO A 89 -11.85 -5.91 0.56
C PRO A 89 -12.87 -4.96 1.19
N LEU A 90 -14.15 -5.34 1.15
CA LEU A 90 -15.22 -4.51 1.72
C LEU A 90 -15.17 -4.48 3.26
N ALA A 91 -14.74 -5.56 3.91
CA ALA A 91 -14.58 -5.59 5.36
C ALA A 91 -13.41 -4.68 5.81
N LEU A 92 -12.33 -4.64 5.02
CA LEU A 92 -11.23 -3.71 5.24
C LEU A 92 -11.71 -2.26 5.16
N MET A 93 -12.50 -1.92 4.13
CA MET A 93 -13.06 -0.57 3.97
C MET A 93 -14.03 -0.22 5.11
N GLN A 94 -14.82 -1.19 5.57
CA GLN A 94 -15.72 -0.99 6.71
C GLN A 94 -14.94 -0.67 7.98
N ILE A 95 -13.86 -1.41 8.27
CA ILE A 95 -12.99 -1.13 9.42
C ILE A 95 -12.38 0.26 9.33
N LEU A 96 -11.97 0.70 8.14
CA LEU A 96 -11.48 2.07 7.96
C LEU A 96 -12.56 3.09 8.29
N ALA A 97 -13.81 2.87 7.86
CA ALA A 97 -14.93 3.78 8.14
C ALA A 97 -15.33 3.81 9.62
N GLU A 98 -15.34 2.66 10.29
CA GLU A 98 -15.80 2.52 11.67
C GLU A 98 -14.78 3.07 12.70
N ASN A 99 -13.53 3.30 12.30
CA ASN A 99 -12.47 3.79 13.18
C ASN A 99 -12.03 5.20 12.78
N PRO A 100 -12.46 6.26 13.51
CA PRO A 100 -12.12 7.65 13.19
C PRO A 100 -10.62 7.92 13.07
N ASP A 101 -9.80 7.29 13.92
CA ASP A 101 -8.34 7.42 13.88
C ASP A 101 -7.74 6.92 12.55
N LEU A 102 -8.35 5.88 11.96
CA LEU A 102 -7.92 5.36 10.66
C LEU A 102 -8.32 6.30 9.54
N ILE A 103 -9.52 6.89 9.59
CA ILE A 103 -9.94 7.94 8.66
C ILE A 103 -8.97 9.12 8.72
N GLU A 104 -8.59 9.56 9.92
CA GLU A 104 -7.63 10.66 10.08
C GLU A 104 -6.26 10.28 9.48
N GLY A 105 -5.80 9.05 9.71
CA GLY A 105 -4.58 8.52 9.11
C GLY A 105 -4.63 8.50 7.58
N ILE A 106 -5.74 8.07 6.98
CA ILE A 106 -5.93 8.11 5.52
C ILE A 106 -5.94 9.55 5.01
N LYS A 107 -6.63 10.48 5.68
CA LYS A 107 -6.64 11.91 5.32
C LYS A 107 -5.25 12.55 5.39
N LYS A 108 -4.46 12.22 6.42
CA LYS A 108 -3.05 12.63 6.53
C LYS A 108 -2.21 12.07 5.38
N MET A 109 -2.47 10.83 4.97
CA MET A 109 -1.79 10.17 3.87
C MET A 109 -2.11 10.80 2.52
N GLN A 110 -3.38 11.18 2.29
CA GLN A 110 -3.83 11.90 1.08
C GLN A 110 -3.05 13.21 0.86
N GLY A 111 -2.64 13.89 1.94
CA GLY A 111 -1.77 15.08 1.86
C GLY A 111 -0.32 14.79 1.43
N ARG A 112 0.06 13.53 1.21
CA ARG A 112 1.40 13.08 0.82
C ARG A 112 1.33 12.29 -0.49
N ASP A 113 1.28 12.99 -1.63
CA ASP A 113 1.06 12.43 -2.98
C ASP A 113 1.79 11.11 -3.26
N TRP A 114 3.09 11.00 -2.95
CA TRP A 114 3.85 9.79 -3.26
C TRP A 114 3.48 8.59 -2.38
N VAL A 115 3.10 8.81 -1.11
CA VAL A 115 2.64 7.76 -0.19
C VAL A 115 1.24 7.34 -0.59
N TRP A 116 0.38 8.33 -0.84
CA TRP A 116 -1.00 8.13 -1.26
C TRP A 116 -1.09 7.31 -2.55
N ASN A 117 -0.35 7.70 -3.58
CA ASN A 117 -0.33 6.99 -4.86
C ASN A 117 0.18 5.54 -4.71
N MET A 118 1.19 5.32 -3.87
CA MET A 118 1.70 3.97 -3.59
C MET A 118 0.64 3.13 -2.87
N PHE A 119 0.00 3.68 -1.85
CA PHE A 119 -1.07 3.02 -1.10
C PHE A 119 -2.25 2.66 -2.00
N LEU A 120 -2.79 3.62 -2.76
CA LEU A 120 -3.90 3.39 -3.68
C LEU A 120 -3.55 2.35 -4.75
N THR A 121 -2.33 2.39 -5.30
CA THR A 121 -1.91 1.41 -6.32
C THR A 121 -1.93 0.00 -5.75
N GLN A 122 -1.40 -0.19 -4.54
CA GLN A 122 -1.35 -1.50 -3.88
C GLN A 122 -2.74 -1.98 -3.46
N LEU A 123 -3.56 -1.09 -2.89
CA LEU A 123 -4.93 -1.40 -2.52
C LEU A 123 -5.76 -1.82 -3.74
N SER A 124 -5.65 -1.05 -4.83
CA SER A 124 -6.35 -1.32 -6.09
C SER A 124 -5.94 -2.67 -6.66
N GLU A 125 -4.65 -2.99 -6.67
CA GLU A 125 -4.15 -4.28 -7.17
C GLU A 125 -4.73 -5.47 -6.37
N VAL A 126 -4.82 -5.34 -5.04
CA VAL A 126 -5.42 -6.38 -4.18
C VAL A 126 -6.93 -6.48 -4.40
N PHE A 127 -7.64 -5.37 -4.53
CA PHE A 127 -9.10 -5.36 -4.69
C PHE A 127 -9.52 -5.88 -6.07
N SER A 128 -8.82 -5.47 -7.13
CA SER A 128 -9.00 -6.03 -8.47
C SER A 128 -8.70 -7.53 -8.50
N GLN A 129 -7.73 -8.02 -7.72
CA GLN A 129 -7.50 -9.45 -7.58
C GLN A 129 -8.70 -10.17 -6.95
N ALA A 130 -9.32 -9.60 -5.90
CA ALA A 130 -10.51 -10.17 -5.28
C ALA A 130 -11.71 -10.21 -6.25
N VAL A 131 -11.92 -9.14 -7.03
CA VAL A 131 -12.95 -9.12 -8.09
C VAL A 131 -12.68 -10.21 -9.13
N SER A 132 -11.44 -10.35 -9.60
CA SER A 132 -11.08 -11.37 -10.59
C SER A 132 -11.25 -12.81 -10.10
N GLN A 133 -11.33 -13.00 -8.78
CA GLN A 133 -11.53 -14.29 -8.11
C GLN A 133 -13.00 -14.52 -7.69
N ASP A 134 -13.91 -13.62 -8.08
CA ASP A 134 -15.34 -13.68 -7.72
C ASP A 134 -15.59 -13.71 -6.21
N VAL A 135 -14.71 -13.06 -5.45
CA VAL A 135 -14.77 -13.01 -3.98
C VAL A 135 -15.83 -12.03 -3.49
N ILE A 136 -16.07 -10.96 -4.25
CA ILE A 136 -16.99 -9.89 -3.86
C ILE A 136 -18.36 -10.15 -4.50
N THR A 137 -19.35 -10.52 -3.69
CA THR A 137 -20.71 -10.79 -4.15
C THR A 137 -21.61 -9.55 -4.09
N GLU A 138 -22.78 -9.60 -4.75
CA GLU A 138 -23.78 -8.53 -4.62
C GLU A 138 -24.35 -8.44 -3.20
N GLU A 139 -24.45 -9.57 -2.48
CA GLU A 139 -24.85 -9.57 -1.08
C GLU A 139 -23.85 -8.81 -0.20
N ASP A 140 -22.54 -9.00 -0.44
CA ASP A 140 -21.48 -8.30 0.31
C ASP A 140 -21.53 -6.80 0.06
N ILE A 141 -21.74 -6.39 -1.19
CA ILE A 141 -21.89 -4.97 -1.57
C ILE A 141 -23.11 -4.34 -0.88
N SER A 142 -24.24 -5.05 -0.88
CA SER A 142 -25.48 -4.60 -0.23
C SER A 142 -25.29 -4.47 1.28
N ALA A 143 -24.69 -5.47 1.91
CA ALA A 143 -24.42 -5.46 3.34
C ALA A 143 -23.45 -4.34 3.73
N PHE A 144 -22.34 -4.18 3.00
CA PHE A 144 -21.40 -3.08 3.19
C PHE A 144 -22.06 -1.70 3.06
N ALA A 145 -22.83 -1.50 2.00
CA ALA A 145 -23.54 -0.25 1.78
C ALA A 145 -24.55 0.04 2.90
N SER A 146 -25.29 -0.98 3.33
CA SER A 146 -26.25 -0.86 4.43
C SER A 146 -25.57 -0.51 5.75
N THR A 147 -24.44 -1.15 6.08
CA THR A 147 -23.71 -0.89 7.33
C THR A 147 -23.21 0.54 7.42
N LEU A 148 -22.73 1.09 6.30
CA LEU A 148 -22.19 2.44 6.23
C LEU A 148 -23.25 3.51 5.86
N GLY A 149 -24.52 3.13 5.69
CA GLY A 149 -25.58 4.05 5.27
C GLY A 149 -25.38 4.63 3.85
N LEU A 150 -24.67 3.91 2.99
CA LEU A 150 -24.37 4.30 1.61
C LEU A 150 -25.45 3.81 0.63
N ASN A 151 -25.55 4.47 -0.53
CA ASN A 151 -26.41 3.99 -1.61
C ASN A 151 -25.81 2.74 -2.26
N SER A 152 -26.47 1.59 -2.10
CA SER A 152 -26.02 0.30 -2.66
C SER A 152 -25.79 0.33 -4.18
N GLY A 153 -26.62 1.05 -4.94
CA GLY A 153 -26.45 1.20 -6.40
C GLY A 153 -25.17 1.96 -6.77
N THR A 154 -24.84 3.02 -6.02
CA THR A 154 -23.59 3.77 -6.18
C THR A 154 -22.38 2.90 -5.83
N VAL A 155 -22.41 2.20 -4.70
CA VAL A 155 -21.32 1.32 -4.28
C VAL A 155 -21.12 0.18 -5.28
N SER A 156 -22.19 -0.47 -5.73
CA SER A 156 -22.14 -1.53 -6.73
C SER A 156 -21.50 -1.05 -8.04
N SER A 157 -21.93 0.12 -8.53
CA SER A 157 -21.34 0.73 -9.73
C SER A 157 -19.84 1.06 -9.58
N ILE A 158 -19.38 1.34 -8.37
CA ILE A 158 -17.97 1.65 -8.08
C ILE A 158 -17.16 0.34 -8.02
N VAL A 159 -17.65 -0.66 -7.29
CA VAL A 159 -16.99 -1.96 -7.12
C VAL A 159 -16.90 -2.70 -8.46
N GLN A 160 -18.00 -2.79 -9.20
CA GLN A 160 -18.03 -3.44 -10.52
C GLN A 160 -17.20 -2.69 -11.57
N GLY A 161 -17.09 -1.36 -11.42
CA GLY A 161 -16.22 -0.54 -12.27
C GLY A 161 -14.75 -0.51 -11.82
N GLU A 162 -14.40 -1.24 -10.76
CA GLU A 162 -13.07 -1.22 -10.12
C GLU A 162 -12.56 0.20 -9.80
N ARG A 163 -13.48 1.11 -9.47
CA ARG A 163 -13.20 2.53 -9.18
C ARG A 163 -12.77 2.70 -7.72
N TRP A 164 -11.76 1.95 -7.29
CA TRP A 164 -11.30 1.88 -5.90
C TRP A 164 -10.95 3.24 -5.27
N PRO A 165 -10.34 4.21 -5.97
CA PRO A 165 -10.14 5.54 -5.40
C PRO A 165 -11.46 6.21 -4.99
N GLU A 166 -12.50 6.10 -5.82
CA GLU A 166 -13.83 6.66 -5.51
C GLU A 166 -14.46 5.96 -4.29
N LEU A 167 -14.24 4.65 -4.13
CA LEU A 167 -14.69 3.91 -2.95
C LEU A 167 -14.03 4.45 -1.69
N VAL A 168 -12.71 4.68 -1.71
CA VAL A 168 -11.98 5.23 -0.56
C VAL A 168 -12.44 6.65 -0.25
N ASP A 169 -12.69 7.47 -1.27
CA ASP A 169 -13.18 8.84 -1.08
C ASP A 169 -14.56 8.86 -0.42
N ILE A 170 -15.50 8.00 -0.86
CA ILE A 170 -16.84 7.92 -0.26
C ILE A 170 -16.77 7.48 1.20
N VAL A 171 -15.92 6.51 1.53
CA VAL A 171 -15.74 5.98 2.89
C VAL A 171 -15.11 7.05 3.80
N THR A 172 -14.10 7.77 3.32
CA THR A 172 -13.37 8.76 4.12
C THR A 172 -14.08 10.10 4.24
N SER A 173 -15.05 10.37 3.35
CA SER A 173 -15.89 11.57 3.36
C SER A 173 -17.12 11.44 4.26
N GLN A 174 -17.37 10.27 4.86
CA GLN A 174 -18.46 10.12 5.83
C GLN A 174 -18.20 11.02 7.06
N PRO A 175 -19.24 11.70 7.58
CA PRO A 175 -19.11 12.43 8.83
C PRO A 175 -18.82 11.45 9.96
N SER A 176 -17.80 11.77 10.76
CA SER A 176 -17.37 11.00 11.95
C SER A 176 -18.36 11.15 13.10
#